data_AF-A0A3N5HZC5-F1
#
_entry.id   AF-A0A3N5HZC5-F1
#
_cell.length_a   1.000
_cell.length_b   1.000
_cell.length_c   1.000
_cell.angle_alpha   90.00
_cell.angle_beta   90.00
_cell.angle_gamma   90.00
#
_symmetry.space_group_name_H-M   'P 1'
#
loop_
_entity.id
_entity.type
_entity.pdbx_description
1 polymer ?
#
loop_
_entity_poly.entity_id
_entity_poly.type
_entity_poly.pdbx_seq_one_letter_code
_entity_poly.pdbx_strand_id
1 'polypeptide(L)'
;LGTFGAAAAAGTLLDLGPEAMARALAIAASMSSGIKANFATDCKPWHGGHAARCGLEAAQLAAAGFTANPYVLEHGGGFGSTHGGGMKPHWELTVAGLGAPHEVATPGIGVKRFPACASTHQALDAVLDLVGTHTIDPASVASVECGVSYLAPHQLIYDHATTGLQGKFSMPYCVSVALLDRTVGLAQFADERVRRDDVQALMPKVRMFVHPEQTTRESLPNRFSEVTVRLTDGRTLVKRVDQAKGQPRNPLTDADLEVKFRDAAGRVLSADRVDALLAALQELETAADVRVVARLLSGKLQVTGEQ
;
A
#
# COMPACT_ATOMS: atom_id res chain seq x y z
N LEU A 1 4.76 -1.33 -13.82
CA LEU A 1 4.59 0.14 -13.82
C LEU A 1 5.63 0.88 -12.98
N GLY A 2 5.89 0.48 -11.72
CA GLY A 2 6.88 1.16 -10.86
C GLY A 2 8.27 1.34 -11.50
N THR A 3 8.71 0.39 -12.34
CA THR A 3 9.98 0.47 -13.08
C THR A 3 10.07 1.73 -13.96
N PHE A 4 8.97 2.15 -14.60
CA PHE A 4 8.95 3.36 -15.43
C PHE A 4 9.09 4.62 -14.57
N GLY A 5 8.39 4.68 -13.43
CA GLY A 5 8.53 5.81 -12.51
C GLY A 5 9.95 5.93 -11.95
N ALA A 6 10.58 4.80 -11.61
CA ALA A 6 11.98 4.78 -11.19
C ALA A 6 12.94 5.21 -12.31
N ALA A 7 12.72 4.76 -13.55
CA ALA A 7 13.51 5.18 -14.71
C ALA A 7 13.37 6.68 -15.01
N ALA A 8 12.14 7.21 -14.96
CA ALA A 8 11.88 8.63 -15.15
C ALA A 8 12.55 9.47 -14.08
N ALA A 9 12.41 9.11 -12.80
CA ALA A 9 13.06 9.82 -11.70
C ALA A 9 14.59 9.78 -11.80
N ALA A 10 15.18 8.61 -12.06
CA ALA A 10 16.63 8.47 -12.22
C ALA A 10 17.15 9.20 -13.47
N GLY A 11 16.42 9.14 -14.59
CA GLY A 11 16.77 9.84 -15.81
C GLY A 11 16.75 11.37 -15.63
N THR A 12 15.78 11.90 -14.89
CA THR A 12 15.74 13.33 -14.54
C THR A 12 16.94 13.73 -13.68
N LEU A 13 17.32 12.90 -12.69
CA LEU A 13 18.50 13.16 -11.85
C LEU A 13 19.84 13.06 -12.62
N LEU A 14 19.85 12.37 -13.76
CA LEU A 14 21.01 12.25 -14.66
C LEU A 14 20.99 13.29 -15.78
N ASP A 15 20.08 14.27 -15.75
CA ASP A 15 19.88 15.29 -16.78
C ASP A 15 19.70 14.69 -18.20
N LEU A 16 18.99 13.57 -18.32
CA LEU A 16 18.70 12.97 -19.61
C LEU A 16 17.76 13.86 -20.43
N GLY A 17 18.21 14.24 -21.63
CA GLY A 17 17.36 14.88 -22.63
C GLY A 17 16.24 13.95 -23.16
N PRO A 18 15.25 14.46 -23.90
CA PRO A 18 14.06 13.72 -24.33
C PRO A 18 14.34 12.39 -25.02
N GLU A 19 15.33 12.34 -25.92
CA GLU A 19 15.69 11.13 -26.66
C GLU A 19 16.32 10.04 -25.76
N ALA A 20 17.15 10.45 -24.79
CA ALA A 20 17.73 9.53 -23.82
C ALA A 20 16.68 9.05 -22.81
N MET A 21 15.75 9.94 -22.39
CA MET A 21 14.62 9.57 -21.55
C MET A 21 13.69 8.56 -22.23
N ALA A 22 13.35 8.76 -23.50
CA ALA A 22 12.55 7.80 -24.27
C ALA A 22 13.23 6.42 -24.33
N ARG A 23 14.56 6.38 -24.52
CA ARG A 23 15.33 5.13 -24.44
C ARG A 23 15.34 4.52 -23.05
N ALA A 24 15.46 5.31 -21.98
CA ALA A 24 15.41 4.81 -20.61
C ALA A 24 14.06 4.14 -20.30
N LEU A 25 12.95 4.79 -20.68
CA LEU A 25 11.61 4.20 -20.56
C LEU A 25 11.47 2.94 -21.42
N ALA A 26 12.11 2.92 -22.59
CA ALA A 26 12.07 1.75 -23.45
C ALA A 26 12.81 0.54 -22.87
N ILE A 27 14.00 0.74 -22.30
CA ILE A 27 14.76 -0.30 -21.59
C ILE A 27 13.97 -0.78 -20.36
N ALA A 28 13.39 0.16 -19.60
CA ALA A 28 12.56 -0.14 -18.44
C ALA A 28 11.35 -1.03 -18.78
N ALA A 29 10.77 -0.89 -19.98
CA ALA A 29 9.68 -1.74 -20.44
C ALA A 29 10.09 -3.22 -20.49
N SER A 30 11.28 -3.52 -20.99
CA SER A 30 11.82 -4.89 -21.05
C SER A 30 12.21 -5.47 -19.69
N MET A 31 12.36 -4.62 -18.66
CA MET A 31 12.71 -5.03 -17.30
C MET A 31 11.52 -5.02 -16.33
N SER A 32 10.33 -4.59 -16.78
CA SER A 32 9.14 -4.49 -15.94
C SER A 32 8.52 -5.87 -15.71
N SER A 33 8.61 -6.39 -14.48
CA SER A 33 8.05 -7.68 -14.09
C SER A 33 7.40 -7.66 -12.70
N GLY A 34 6.68 -8.73 -12.35
CA GLY A 34 6.07 -8.95 -11.03
C GLY A 34 4.75 -9.70 -11.11
N ILE A 35 4.60 -10.80 -10.37
CA ILE A 35 3.45 -11.70 -10.46
C ILE A 35 2.60 -11.62 -9.19
N LYS A 36 1.29 -11.39 -9.35
CA LYS A 36 0.36 -11.24 -8.22
C LYS A 36 0.25 -12.50 -7.35
N ALA A 37 0.48 -13.68 -7.90
CA ALA A 37 0.49 -14.94 -7.15
C ALA A 37 1.55 -14.97 -6.03
N ASN A 38 2.56 -14.10 -6.09
CA ASN A 38 3.56 -13.92 -5.04
C ASN A 38 3.13 -12.95 -3.92
N PHE A 39 1.85 -12.59 -3.84
CA PHE A 39 1.35 -11.81 -2.71
C PHE A 39 1.41 -12.65 -1.42
N ALA A 40 1.58 -11.98 -0.29
CA ALA A 40 1.81 -12.59 1.03
C ALA A 40 3.11 -13.43 1.18
N THR A 41 4.06 -13.28 0.26
CA THR A 41 5.42 -13.81 0.39
C THR A 41 6.44 -12.67 0.37
N ASP A 42 7.71 -12.98 0.65
CA ASP A 42 8.83 -12.03 0.58
C ASP A 42 9.05 -11.45 -0.82
N CYS A 43 8.53 -12.12 -1.86
CA CYS A 43 8.62 -11.64 -3.22
C CYS A 43 7.78 -10.35 -3.43
N LYS A 44 6.71 -10.15 -2.64
CA LYS A 44 5.90 -8.92 -2.75
C LYS A 44 6.68 -7.63 -2.41
N PRO A 45 7.36 -7.49 -1.26
CA PRO A 45 8.22 -6.33 -1.02
C PRO A 45 9.42 -6.28 -1.97
N TRP A 46 9.96 -7.44 -2.38
CA TRP A 46 11.02 -7.50 -3.38
C TRP A 46 10.61 -6.86 -4.71
N HIS A 47 9.36 -6.98 -5.17
CA HIS A 47 8.89 -6.30 -6.39
C HIS A 47 9.14 -4.78 -6.37
N GLY A 48 9.02 -4.13 -5.20
CA GLY A 48 9.31 -2.71 -5.05
C GLY A 48 10.80 -2.39 -5.23
N GLY A 49 11.66 -3.17 -4.58
CA GLY A 49 13.12 -3.05 -4.75
C GLY A 49 13.59 -3.39 -6.16
N HIS A 50 13.00 -4.43 -6.77
CA HIS A 50 13.26 -4.82 -8.16
C HIS A 50 12.88 -3.70 -9.14
N ALA A 51 11.70 -3.10 -8.98
CA ALA A 51 11.28 -1.97 -9.81
C ALA A 51 12.24 -0.78 -9.70
N ALA A 52 12.65 -0.42 -8.47
CA ALA A 52 13.62 0.66 -8.23
C ALA A 52 14.98 0.37 -8.90
N ARG A 53 15.52 -0.84 -8.69
CA ARG A 53 16.78 -1.28 -9.30
C ARG A 53 16.73 -1.24 -10.82
N CYS A 54 15.71 -1.85 -11.41
CA CYS A 54 15.57 -1.92 -12.86
C CYS A 54 15.38 -0.54 -13.50
N GLY A 55 14.64 0.37 -12.85
CA GLY A 55 14.48 1.72 -13.36
C GLY A 55 15.79 2.52 -13.35
N LEU A 56 16.55 2.45 -12.25
CA LEU A 56 17.87 3.09 -12.15
C LEU A 56 18.82 2.54 -13.22
N GLU A 57 18.91 1.23 -13.37
CA GLU A 57 19.75 0.57 -14.37
C GLU A 57 19.35 0.98 -15.80
N ALA A 58 18.05 1.05 -16.10
CA ALA A 58 17.56 1.50 -17.40
C ALA A 58 17.99 2.94 -17.74
N ALA A 59 17.93 3.85 -16.77
CA ALA A 59 18.39 5.23 -16.94
C ALA A 59 19.91 5.31 -17.15
N GLN A 60 20.69 4.54 -16.40
CA GLN A 60 22.15 4.48 -16.56
C GLN A 60 22.57 3.90 -17.91
N LEU A 61 21.91 2.84 -18.37
CA LEU A 61 22.14 2.26 -19.69
C LEU A 61 21.84 3.28 -20.81
N ALA A 62 20.72 3.99 -20.71
CA ALA A 62 20.38 5.04 -21.67
C ALA A 62 21.42 6.18 -21.66
N ALA A 63 21.88 6.61 -20.49
CA ALA A 63 22.94 7.61 -20.34
C ALA A 63 24.26 7.16 -21.00
N ALA A 64 24.57 5.86 -20.93
CA ALA A 64 25.74 5.25 -21.57
C ALA A 64 25.57 5.00 -23.08
N GLY A 65 24.44 5.39 -23.67
CA GLY A 65 24.20 5.26 -25.10
C GLY A 65 23.59 3.92 -25.53
N PHE A 66 23.15 3.07 -24.59
CA PHE A 66 22.46 1.82 -24.94
C PHE A 66 21.24 2.10 -25.82
N THR A 67 21.07 1.29 -26.87
CA THR A 67 19.99 1.47 -27.85
C THR A 67 18.75 0.68 -27.46
N ALA A 68 17.57 1.28 -27.63
CA ALA A 68 16.28 0.63 -27.49
C ALA A 68 15.28 1.27 -28.45
N ASN A 69 14.17 0.59 -28.76
CA ASN A 69 13.11 1.16 -29.59
C ASN A 69 12.34 2.23 -28.78
N PRO A 70 12.44 3.54 -29.11
CA PRO A 70 11.80 4.60 -28.33
C PRO A 70 10.26 4.54 -28.39
N TYR A 71 9.70 3.77 -29.32
CA TYR A 71 8.26 3.55 -29.48
C TYR A 71 7.75 2.27 -28.79
N VAL A 72 8.55 1.64 -27.92
CA VAL A 72 8.20 0.33 -27.34
C VAL A 72 6.89 0.34 -26.53
N LEU A 73 6.42 1.50 -26.07
CA LEU A 73 5.15 1.58 -25.36
C LEU A 73 3.98 1.34 -26.32
N GLU A 74 3.93 2.07 -27.44
CA GLU A 74 2.82 2.02 -28.41
C GLU A 74 3.02 1.01 -29.55
N HIS A 75 4.23 0.45 -29.72
CA HIS A 75 4.53 -0.50 -30.78
C HIS A 75 3.57 -1.70 -30.77
N GLY A 76 3.28 -2.30 -31.94
CA GLY A 76 2.35 -3.42 -32.06
C GLY A 76 2.72 -4.64 -31.20
N GLY A 77 4.01 -4.91 -31.04
CA GLY A 77 4.56 -5.90 -30.09
C GLY A 77 5.09 -5.30 -28.78
N GLY A 78 4.67 -4.08 -28.45
CA GLY A 78 5.17 -3.26 -27.36
C GLY A 78 4.53 -3.55 -26.00
N PHE A 79 4.88 -2.74 -25.01
CA PHE A 79 4.43 -2.89 -23.63
C PHE A 79 2.90 -2.83 -23.52
N GLY A 80 2.25 -1.87 -24.20
CA GLY A 80 0.79 -1.75 -24.20
C GLY A 80 0.09 -2.98 -24.75
N SER A 81 0.54 -3.51 -25.89
CA SER A 81 -0.05 -4.70 -26.51
C SER A 81 0.15 -5.97 -25.69
N THR A 82 1.34 -6.14 -25.12
CA THR A 82 1.70 -7.37 -24.37
C THR A 82 1.06 -7.42 -22.98
N HIS A 83 0.75 -6.27 -22.37
CA HIS A 83 0.21 -6.19 -21.01
C HIS A 83 -1.22 -5.65 -20.94
N GLY A 84 -1.81 -5.23 -22.07
CA GLY A 84 -3.15 -4.67 -22.16
C GLY A 84 -4.30 -5.67 -22.08
N GLY A 85 -4.01 -6.98 -21.97
CA GLY A 85 -5.05 -8.02 -21.86
C GLY A 85 -5.97 -8.10 -23.08
N GLY A 86 -5.44 -7.78 -24.28
CA GLY A 86 -6.22 -7.72 -25.52
C GLY A 86 -6.98 -6.40 -25.73
N MET A 87 -6.96 -5.48 -24.76
CA MET A 87 -7.51 -4.14 -24.94
C MET A 87 -6.55 -3.25 -25.72
N LYS A 88 -7.10 -2.40 -26.58
CA LYS A 88 -6.34 -1.35 -27.26
C LYS A 88 -6.03 -0.23 -26.24
N PRO A 89 -4.76 0.13 -26.01
CA PRO A 89 -4.43 1.26 -25.15
C PRO A 89 -4.95 2.59 -25.72
N HIS A 90 -5.44 3.45 -24.83
CA HIS A 90 -5.86 4.82 -25.14
C HIS A 90 -4.73 5.80 -24.83
N TRP A 91 -3.73 5.85 -25.71
CA TRP A 91 -2.52 6.67 -25.50
C TRP A 91 -2.83 8.17 -25.38
N GLU A 92 -3.87 8.64 -26.06
CA GLU A 92 -4.36 10.02 -25.95
C GLU A 92 -4.70 10.40 -24.51
N LEU A 93 -5.21 9.47 -23.70
CA LEU A 93 -5.55 9.71 -22.30
C LEU A 93 -4.30 9.77 -21.40
N THR A 94 -3.19 9.17 -21.80
CA THR A 94 -1.96 9.16 -20.98
C THR A 94 -1.22 10.49 -20.97
N VAL A 95 -1.49 11.35 -21.95
CA VAL A 95 -0.87 12.68 -22.07
C VAL A 95 -1.87 13.82 -21.90
N ALA A 96 -3.16 13.51 -21.86
CA ALA A 96 -4.22 14.50 -21.67
C ALA A 96 -4.08 15.18 -20.30
N GLY A 97 -3.77 16.47 -20.29
CA GLY A 97 -3.60 17.25 -19.05
C GLY A 97 -2.37 16.88 -18.22
N LEU A 98 -1.36 16.24 -18.83
CA LEU A 98 -0.15 15.80 -18.13
C LEU A 98 0.51 16.96 -17.38
N GLY A 99 0.65 16.81 -16.05
CA GLY A 99 1.24 17.82 -15.18
C GLY A 99 0.34 19.01 -14.84
N ALA A 100 -0.92 19.04 -15.27
CA ALA A 100 -1.83 20.16 -15.07
C ALA A 100 -3.25 19.71 -14.66
N PRO A 101 -3.49 19.41 -13.36
CA PRO A 101 -2.54 19.41 -12.26
C PRO A 101 -1.68 18.15 -12.22
N HIS A 102 -0.57 18.18 -11.48
CA HIS A 102 0.18 16.96 -11.18
C HIS A 102 -0.66 15.98 -10.36
N GLU A 103 -0.68 14.70 -10.75
CA GLU A 103 -1.52 13.69 -10.07
C GLU A 103 -1.09 13.43 -8.62
N VAL A 104 0.19 13.69 -8.30
CA VAL A 104 0.73 13.64 -6.93
C VAL A 104 0.13 14.72 -6.01
N ALA A 105 -0.34 15.84 -6.58
CA ALA A 105 -0.99 16.91 -5.84
C ALA A 105 -2.52 16.74 -5.87
N THR A 106 -3.10 16.43 -7.02
CA THR A 106 -4.55 16.32 -7.20
C THR A 106 -4.91 15.11 -8.07
N PRO A 107 -5.65 14.11 -7.57
CA PRO A 107 -6.23 14.03 -6.22
C PRO A 107 -5.18 13.77 -5.12
N GLY A 108 -3.95 13.41 -5.48
CA GLY A 108 -2.88 13.13 -4.53
C GLY A 108 -2.74 11.65 -4.19
N ILE A 109 -1.77 11.37 -3.31
CA ILE A 109 -1.40 10.00 -2.92
C ILE A 109 -2.24 9.53 -1.73
N GLY A 110 -2.84 8.35 -1.83
CA GLY A 110 -3.43 7.67 -0.68
C GLY A 110 -2.35 7.11 0.24
N VAL A 111 -2.28 7.61 1.47
CA VAL A 111 -1.36 7.13 2.50
C VAL A 111 -2.08 6.14 3.41
N LYS A 112 -1.68 4.88 3.35
CA LYS A 112 -2.24 3.82 4.20
C LYS A 112 -2.14 4.15 5.69
N ARG A 113 -3.26 4.07 6.41
CA ARG A 113 -3.29 4.15 7.88
C ARG A 113 -2.71 2.89 8.53
N PHE A 114 -3.10 1.71 8.03
CA PHE A 114 -2.69 0.41 8.57
C PHE A 114 -1.67 -0.32 7.67
N PRO A 115 -0.73 -1.12 8.22
CA PRO A 115 0.26 -1.86 7.45
C PRO A 115 -0.29 -3.14 6.79
N ALA A 116 -1.53 -3.09 6.27
CA ALA A 116 -2.24 -4.17 5.59
C ALA A 116 -2.59 -3.82 4.13
N CYS A 117 -3.16 -4.77 3.40
CA CYS A 117 -3.74 -4.55 2.08
C CYS A 117 -4.81 -3.42 2.11
N ALA A 118 -4.87 -2.57 1.08
CA ALA A 118 -5.77 -1.42 1.08
C ALA A 118 -7.26 -1.81 1.17
N SER A 119 -7.61 -3.01 0.69
CA SER A 119 -8.97 -3.55 0.79
C SER A 119 -9.46 -3.79 2.21
N THR A 120 -8.61 -3.79 3.24
CA THR A 120 -9.05 -3.91 4.64
C THR A 120 -9.42 -2.57 5.27
N HIS A 121 -8.98 -1.44 4.70
CA HIS A 121 -8.91 -0.17 5.43
C HIS A 121 -10.30 0.39 5.79
N GLN A 122 -11.27 0.33 4.88
CA GLN A 122 -12.64 0.80 5.15
C GLN A 122 -13.31 -0.04 6.24
N ALA A 123 -13.14 -1.36 6.23
CA ALA A 123 -13.66 -2.24 7.26
C ALA A 123 -12.96 -2.02 8.62
N LEU A 124 -11.65 -1.79 8.61
CA LEU A 124 -10.89 -1.46 9.83
C LEU A 124 -11.32 -0.12 10.43
N ASP A 125 -11.52 0.91 9.62
CA ASP A 125 -12.05 2.18 10.09
C ASP A 125 -13.46 2.00 10.68
N ALA A 126 -14.31 1.17 10.06
CA ALA A 126 -15.64 0.88 10.57
C ALA A 126 -15.60 0.19 11.95
N VAL A 127 -14.74 -0.83 12.11
CA VAL A 127 -14.55 -1.53 13.39
C VAL A 127 -13.99 -0.60 14.45
N LEU A 128 -12.97 0.20 14.12
CA LEU A 128 -12.35 1.13 15.05
C LEU A 128 -13.31 2.23 15.52
N ASP A 129 -14.21 2.69 14.64
CA ASP A 129 -15.27 3.63 15.01
C ASP A 129 -16.31 2.96 15.93
N LEU A 130 -16.73 1.72 15.63
CA LEU A 130 -17.66 0.96 16.47
C LEU A 130 -17.11 0.74 17.87
N VAL A 131 -15.85 0.33 18.00
CA VAL A 131 -15.22 0.12 19.32
C VAL A 131 -14.92 1.41 20.08
N GLY A 132 -14.77 2.53 19.37
CA GLY A 132 -14.60 3.85 19.98
C GLY A 132 -15.90 4.46 20.49
N THR A 133 -17.02 4.10 19.87
CA THR A 133 -18.36 4.64 20.18
C THR A 133 -19.20 3.72 21.07
N HIS A 134 -18.87 2.43 21.13
CA HIS A 134 -19.62 1.42 21.89
C HIS A 134 -18.69 0.58 22.76
N THR A 135 -19.14 0.23 23.96
CA THR A 135 -18.50 -0.79 24.79
C THR A 135 -18.78 -2.17 24.19
N ILE A 136 -17.74 -2.73 23.56
CA ILE A 136 -17.75 -4.08 22.97
C ILE A 136 -16.71 -4.91 23.70
N ASP A 137 -17.12 -5.93 24.45
CA ASP A 137 -16.19 -6.96 24.93
C ASP A 137 -15.90 -7.95 23.79
N PRO A 138 -14.63 -8.14 23.37
CA PRO A 138 -14.29 -9.07 22.30
C PRO A 138 -14.77 -10.51 22.56
N ALA A 139 -14.84 -10.94 23.83
CA ALA A 139 -15.34 -12.26 24.19
C ALA A 139 -16.85 -12.41 23.88
N SER A 140 -17.61 -11.31 23.94
CA SER A 140 -19.03 -11.24 23.62
C SER A 140 -19.34 -11.17 22.11
N VAL A 141 -18.33 -11.11 21.24
CA VAL A 141 -18.57 -11.08 19.79
C VAL A 141 -19.06 -12.47 19.34
N ALA A 142 -20.29 -12.51 18.84
CA ALA A 142 -20.89 -13.71 18.27
C ALA A 142 -20.49 -13.89 16.80
N SER A 143 -20.57 -12.83 16.01
CA SER A 143 -20.10 -12.82 14.62
C SER A 143 -19.81 -11.41 14.11
N VAL A 144 -19.00 -11.33 13.06
CA VAL A 144 -18.74 -10.11 12.31
C VAL A 144 -18.88 -10.39 10.82
N GLU A 145 -19.63 -9.56 10.12
CA GLU A 145 -19.82 -9.65 8.68
C GLU A 145 -19.26 -8.38 8.02
N CYS A 146 -18.40 -8.55 7.02
CA CYS A 146 -17.77 -7.46 6.28
C CYS A 146 -18.22 -7.50 4.81
N GLY A 147 -19.19 -6.66 4.46
CA GLY A 147 -19.61 -6.42 3.08
C GLY A 147 -18.60 -5.53 2.37
N VAL A 148 -18.00 -6.02 1.30
CA VAL A 148 -16.89 -5.36 0.57
C VAL A 148 -17.13 -5.33 -0.94
N SER A 149 -16.32 -4.55 -1.67
CA SER A 149 -16.30 -4.59 -3.14
C SER A 149 -15.86 -5.94 -3.69
N TYR A 150 -16.28 -6.28 -4.91
CA TYR A 150 -15.90 -7.51 -5.61
C TYR A 150 -14.38 -7.76 -5.70
N LEU A 151 -13.57 -6.68 -5.65
CA LEU A 151 -12.12 -6.77 -5.74
C LEU A 151 -11.46 -7.33 -4.46
N ALA A 152 -12.07 -7.10 -3.30
CA ALA A 152 -11.45 -7.42 -2.01
C ALA A 152 -11.17 -8.92 -1.83
N PRO A 153 -12.08 -9.87 -2.17
CA PRO A 153 -11.79 -11.30 -2.15
C PRO A 153 -10.60 -11.72 -3.03
N HIS A 154 -10.35 -11.01 -4.14
CA HIS A 154 -9.19 -11.27 -5.00
C HIS A 154 -7.87 -10.72 -4.44
N GLN A 155 -7.89 -9.96 -3.35
CA GLN A 155 -6.71 -9.36 -2.72
C GLN A 155 -6.47 -9.88 -1.31
N LEU A 156 -7.55 -10.19 -0.59
CA LEU A 156 -7.56 -10.68 0.79
C LEU A 156 -7.79 -12.19 0.77
N ILE A 157 -6.75 -12.93 0.37
CA ILE A 157 -6.83 -14.35 0.01
C ILE A 157 -6.71 -15.32 1.20
N TYR A 158 -6.60 -14.80 2.43
CA TYR A 158 -6.46 -15.61 3.64
C TYR A 158 -7.65 -15.41 4.59
N ASP A 159 -8.47 -16.44 4.74
CA ASP A 159 -9.53 -16.47 5.76
C ASP A 159 -8.98 -16.86 7.14
N HIS A 160 -7.81 -17.50 7.18
CA HIS A 160 -7.12 -17.90 8.41
C HIS A 160 -5.63 -17.61 8.29
N ALA A 161 -5.14 -16.65 9.08
CA ALA A 161 -3.73 -16.24 9.07
C ALA A 161 -2.94 -16.92 10.19
N THR A 162 -1.77 -17.44 9.83
CA THR A 162 -0.82 -18.10 10.76
C THR A 162 0.54 -17.38 10.85
N THR A 163 0.74 -16.37 10.00
CA THR A 163 1.91 -15.49 9.97
C THR A 163 1.49 -14.04 9.78
N GLY A 164 2.36 -13.10 10.16
CA GLY A 164 2.19 -11.67 9.96
C GLY A 164 2.02 -11.30 8.49
N LEU A 165 2.75 -11.95 7.59
CA LEU A 165 2.63 -11.73 6.15
C LEU A 165 1.25 -12.14 5.63
N GLN A 166 0.72 -13.30 6.05
CA GLN A 166 -0.65 -13.70 5.72
C GLN A 166 -1.68 -12.73 6.32
N GLY A 167 -1.47 -12.29 7.56
CA GLY A 167 -2.34 -11.33 8.25
C GLY A 167 -2.55 -10.03 7.45
N LYS A 168 -1.53 -9.55 6.74
CA LYS A 168 -1.63 -8.36 5.87
C LYS A 168 -2.62 -8.52 4.70
N PHE A 169 -3.02 -9.75 4.38
CA PHE A 169 -3.97 -10.12 3.32
C PHE A 169 -5.16 -10.92 3.87
N SER A 170 -5.50 -10.74 5.14
CA SER A 170 -6.61 -11.43 5.79
C SER A 170 -7.58 -10.43 6.43
N MET A 171 -8.82 -10.39 5.92
CA MET A 171 -9.88 -9.60 6.55
C MET A 171 -10.20 -10.13 7.95
N PRO A 172 -10.40 -11.44 8.16
CA PRO A 172 -10.72 -11.98 9.49
C PRO A 172 -9.69 -11.62 10.55
N TYR A 173 -8.40 -11.76 10.22
CA TYR A 173 -7.31 -11.39 11.12
C TYR A 173 -7.32 -9.88 11.43
N CYS A 174 -7.38 -9.02 10.40
CA CYS A 174 -7.33 -7.57 10.57
C CYS A 174 -8.46 -7.07 11.47
N VAL A 175 -9.68 -7.55 11.25
CA VAL A 175 -10.85 -7.20 12.09
C VAL A 175 -10.69 -7.73 13.51
N SER A 176 -10.15 -8.95 13.68
CA SER A 176 -9.95 -9.55 15.00
C SER A 176 -8.99 -8.71 15.86
N VAL A 177 -7.84 -8.30 15.32
CA VAL A 177 -6.90 -7.45 16.08
C VAL A 177 -7.46 -6.04 16.31
N ALA A 178 -8.27 -5.50 15.40
CA ALA A 178 -8.95 -4.22 15.63
C ALA A 178 -9.97 -4.29 16.79
N LEU A 179 -10.66 -5.42 16.95
CA LEU A 179 -11.58 -5.66 18.07
C LEU A 179 -10.83 -5.92 19.38
N LEU A 180 -9.75 -6.70 19.35
CA LEU A 180 -9.00 -7.08 20.55
C LEU A 180 -8.13 -5.92 21.05
N ASP A 181 -7.29 -5.37 20.18
CA ASP A 181 -6.22 -4.44 20.53
C ASP A 181 -6.64 -2.98 20.38
N ARG A 182 -7.78 -2.72 19.73
CA ARG A 182 -8.28 -1.37 19.40
C ARG A 182 -7.29 -0.54 18.57
N THR A 183 -6.30 -1.21 17.98
CA THR A 183 -5.29 -0.64 17.11
C THR A 183 -4.81 -1.68 16.11
N VAL A 184 -4.30 -1.23 14.98
CA VAL A 184 -3.77 -2.09 13.90
C VAL A 184 -2.46 -1.49 13.43
N GLY A 185 -1.43 -1.61 14.28
CA GLY A 185 -0.08 -1.13 14.03
C GLY A 185 0.85 -2.24 13.54
N LEU A 186 2.13 -1.90 13.38
CA LEU A 186 3.15 -2.88 12.97
C LEU A 186 3.32 -4.03 13.99
N ALA A 187 3.07 -3.76 15.28
CA ALA A 187 3.16 -4.75 16.35
C ALA A 187 2.13 -5.87 16.21
N GLN A 188 0.93 -5.56 15.69
CA GLN A 188 -0.11 -6.56 15.49
C GLN A 188 0.35 -7.64 14.51
N PHE A 189 1.06 -7.27 13.44
CA PHE A 189 1.53 -8.19 12.40
C PHE A 189 2.80 -8.95 12.77
N ALA A 190 3.20 -8.98 14.05
CA ALA A 190 4.20 -9.93 14.53
C ALA A 190 3.59 -11.36 14.53
N ASP A 191 4.38 -12.35 14.15
CA ASP A 191 3.92 -13.75 14.07
C ASP A 191 3.38 -14.25 15.41
N GLU A 192 3.99 -13.80 16.51
CA GLU A 192 3.59 -14.13 17.88
C GLU A 192 2.16 -13.63 18.14
N ARG A 193 1.85 -12.38 17.79
CA ARG A 193 0.51 -11.82 17.99
C ARG A 193 -0.52 -12.53 17.11
N VAL A 194 -0.18 -12.83 15.86
CA VAL A 194 -1.06 -13.57 14.94
C VAL A 194 -1.46 -14.92 15.54
N ARG A 195 -0.50 -15.64 16.15
CA ARG A 195 -0.71 -17.00 16.70
C ARG A 195 -1.35 -17.04 18.09
N ARG A 196 -1.60 -15.89 18.74
CA ARG A 196 -2.23 -15.88 20.07
C ARG A 196 -3.64 -16.47 20.03
N ASP A 197 -3.97 -17.23 21.07
CA ASP A 197 -5.23 -17.97 21.19
C ASP A 197 -6.47 -17.08 21.08
N ASP A 198 -6.42 -15.86 21.63
CA ASP A 198 -7.53 -14.89 21.54
C ASP A 198 -7.80 -14.45 20.10
N VAL A 199 -6.73 -14.20 19.32
CA VAL A 199 -6.82 -13.85 17.90
C VAL A 199 -7.31 -15.04 17.08
N GLN A 200 -6.73 -16.22 17.33
CA GLN A 200 -7.09 -17.47 16.64
C GLN A 200 -8.54 -17.90 16.93
N ALA A 201 -9.06 -17.64 18.12
CA ALA A 201 -10.45 -17.91 18.48
C ALA A 201 -11.46 -16.90 17.89
N LEU A 202 -11.03 -15.65 17.65
CA LEU A 202 -11.91 -14.61 17.09
C LEU A 202 -11.99 -14.64 15.57
N MET A 203 -10.90 -14.99 14.87
CA MET A 203 -10.84 -15.03 13.41
C MET A 203 -11.99 -15.82 12.76
N PRO A 204 -12.34 -17.05 13.20
CA PRO A 204 -13.43 -17.82 12.61
C PRO A 204 -14.81 -17.15 12.71
N LYS A 205 -14.98 -16.16 13.59
CA LYS A 205 -16.24 -15.42 13.75
C LYS A 205 -16.39 -14.28 12.73
N VAL A 206 -15.34 -13.96 11.98
CA VAL A 206 -15.34 -12.86 11.00
C VAL A 206 -15.47 -13.42 9.58
N ARG A 207 -16.47 -12.94 8.84
CA ARG A 207 -16.73 -13.34 7.46
C ARG A 207 -16.70 -12.14 6.52
N MET A 208 -15.90 -12.22 5.46
CA MET A 208 -15.93 -11.26 4.36
C MET A 208 -16.87 -11.77 3.25
N PHE A 209 -17.66 -10.87 2.65
CA PHE A 209 -18.50 -11.20 1.50
C PHE A 209 -18.63 -10.02 0.54
N VAL A 210 -18.91 -10.30 -0.74
CA VAL A 210 -19.16 -9.23 -1.72
C VAL A 210 -20.52 -8.62 -1.45
N HIS A 211 -20.54 -7.31 -1.16
CA HIS A 211 -21.78 -6.59 -0.94
C HIS A 211 -22.64 -6.61 -2.22
N PRO A 212 -23.96 -6.82 -2.14
CA PRO A 212 -24.84 -6.91 -3.33
C PRO A 212 -24.75 -5.70 -4.27
N GLU A 213 -24.50 -4.51 -3.73
CA GLU A 213 -24.36 -3.26 -4.50
C GLU A 213 -22.97 -3.07 -5.14
N GLN A 214 -22.01 -3.98 -4.91
CA GLN A 214 -20.61 -3.80 -5.30
C GLN A 214 -20.02 -5.01 -6.02
N THR A 215 -20.83 -5.66 -6.86
CA THR A 215 -20.52 -6.94 -7.51
C THR A 215 -19.69 -6.82 -8.80
N THR A 216 -19.47 -5.60 -9.31
CA THR A 216 -18.81 -5.38 -10.61
C THR A 216 -17.68 -4.36 -10.56
N ARG A 217 -16.88 -4.29 -11.63
CA ARG A 217 -15.77 -3.33 -11.77
C ARG A 217 -16.22 -1.87 -11.76
N GLU A 218 -17.40 -1.60 -12.30
CA GLU A 218 -18.02 -0.28 -12.38
C GLU A 218 -18.37 0.29 -11.00
N SER A 219 -18.47 -0.57 -9.97
CA SER A 219 -18.71 -0.14 -8.58
C SER A 219 -17.47 0.42 -7.87
N LEU A 220 -16.25 0.17 -8.36
CA LEU A 220 -15.00 0.55 -7.69
C LEU A 220 -14.82 2.04 -7.38
N PRO A 221 -15.26 2.98 -8.25
CA PRO A 221 -15.17 4.41 -7.96
C PRO A 221 -15.92 4.82 -6.70
N ASN A 222 -17.03 4.12 -6.39
CA ASN A 222 -17.91 4.41 -5.25
C ASN A 222 -17.90 3.28 -4.21
N ARG A 223 -16.81 2.51 -4.15
CA ARG A 223 -16.73 1.35 -3.25
C ARG A 223 -16.79 1.77 -1.78
N PHE A 224 -17.42 0.94 -0.97
CA PHE A 224 -17.51 1.08 0.48
C PHE A 224 -17.23 -0.25 1.18
N SER A 225 -17.04 -0.21 2.49
CA SER A 225 -17.22 -1.39 3.34
C SER A 225 -18.30 -1.15 4.37
N GLU A 226 -19.14 -2.16 4.59
CA GLU A 226 -20.12 -2.17 5.67
C GLU A 226 -19.79 -3.32 6.60
N VAL A 227 -19.65 -3.02 7.89
CA VAL A 227 -19.33 -4.00 8.92
C VAL A 227 -20.52 -4.12 9.87
N THR A 228 -20.98 -5.34 10.06
CA THR A 228 -22.00 -5.70 11.05
C THR A 228 -21.35 -6.55 12.15
N VAL A 229 -21.39 -6.09 13.39
CA VAL A 229 -20.94 -6.83 14.58
C VAL A 229 -22.16 -7.27 15.37
N ARG A 230 -22.30 -8.58 15.59
CA ARG A 230 -23.36 -9.16 16.41
C ARG A 230 -22.78 -9.63 17.74
N LEU A 231 -23.39 -9.22 18.84
CA LEU A 231 -22.98 -9.58 20.18
C LEU A 231 -23.86 -10.69 20.76
N THR A 232 -23.33 -11.45 21.72
CA THR A 232 -24.04 -12.54 22.40
C THR A 232 -25.22 -12.06 23.25
N ASP A 233 -25.27 -10.77 23.59
CA ASP A 233 -26.40 -10.13 24.29
C ASP A 233 -27.55 -9.71 23.35
N GLY A 234 -27.44 -10.02 22.05
CA GLY A 234 -28.43 -9.71 21.03
C GLY A 234 -28.25 -8.36 20.34
N ARG A 235 -27.35 -7.48 20.83
CA ARG A 235 -27.06 -6.21 20.13
C ARG A 235 -26.44 -6.49 18.77
N THR A 236 -26.85 -5.67 17.80
CA THR A 236 -26.27 -5.63 16.45
C THR A 236 -25.82 -4.21 16.17
N LEU A 237 -24.53 -4.06 15.86
CA LEU A 237 -23.91 -2.78 15.56
C LEU A 237 -23.49 -2.78 14.09
N VAL A 238 -23.84 -1.72 13.36
CA VAL A 238 -23.57 -1.61 11.92
C VAL A 238 -22.84 -0.30 11.64
N LYS A 239 -21.77 -0.37 10.84
CA LYS A 239 -21.05 0.81 10.38
C LYS A 239 -20.64 0.66 8.92
N ARG A 240 -20.99 1.66 8.11
CA ARG A 240 -20.54 1.82 6.73
C ARG A 240 -19.45 2.89 6.64
N VAL A 241 -18.45 2.65 5.81
CA VAL A 241 -17.36 3.58 5.49
C VAL A 241 -17.16 3.64 3.98
N ASP A 242 -17.45 4.79 3.39
CA ASP A 242 -17.28 5.05 1.95
C ASP A 242 -15.84 5.46 1.59
N GLN A 243 -15.11 6.06 2.54
CA GLN A 243 -13.76 6.60 2.33
C GLN A 243 -12.87 6.27 3.51
N ALA A 244 -11.91 5.37 3.31
CA ALA A 244 -10.92 5.04 4.33
C ALA A 244 -10.05 6.25 4.67
N LYS A 245 -9.70 6.40 5.95
CA LYS A 245 -8.78 7.43 6.41
C LYS A 245 -7.39 7.22 5.78
N GLY A 246 -6.81 8.30 5.27
CA GLY A 246 -5.57 8.34 4.50
C GLY A 246 -5.75 8.37 2.98
N GLN A 247 -6.95 8.21 2.45
CA GLN A 247 -7.22 8.41 1.02
C GLN A 247 -7.29 9.90 0.68
N PRO A 248 -7.10 10.30 -0.59
CA PRO A 248 -7.18 11.70 -1.03
C PRO A 248 -8.35 12.54 -0.51
N ARG A 249 -9.55 11.97 -0.43
CA ARG A 249 -10.75 12.69 0.02
C ARG A 249 -11.00 12.57 1.53
N ASN A 250 -10.15 11.85 2.25
CA ASN A 250 -10.16 11.69 3.70
C ASN A 250 -8.71 11.49 4.19
N PRO A 251 -7.81 12.47 4.02
CA PRO A 251 -6.38 12.29 4.25
C PRO A 251 -6.05 12.08 5.74
N LEU A 252 -4.86 11.55 6.00
CA LEU A 252 -4.26 11.63 7.34
C LEU A 252 -3.89 13.08 7.63
N THR A 253 -4.08 13.53 8.87
CA THR A 253 -3.56 14.83 9.31
C THR A 253 -2.04 14.77 9.46
N ASP A 254 -1.37 15.91 9.52
CA ASP A 254 0.08 15.96 9.77
C ASP A 254 0.45 15.29 11.09
N ALA A 255 -0.37 15.46 12.13
CA ALA A 255 -0.21 14.77 13.40
C ALA A 255 -0.35 13.23 13.26
N ASP A 256 -1.31 12.75 12.47
CA ASP A 256 -1.43 11.31 12.18
C ASP A 256 -0.19 10.78 11.43
N LEU A 257 0.33 11.56 10.47
CA LEU A 257 1.52 11.22 9.69
C LEU A 257 2.79 11.20 10.54
N GLU A 258 2.94 12.15 11.46
CA GLU A 258 4.05 12.20 12.42
C GLU A 258 4.03 10.99 13.37
N VAL A 259 2.88 10.70 13.99
CA VAL A 259 2.73 9.52 14.87
C VAL A 259 3.10 8.25 14.11
N LYS A 260 2.59 8.11 12.88
CA LYS A 260 2.91 6.97 12.02
C LYS A 260 4.40 6.90 11.66
N PHE A 261 5.01 8.03 11.32
CA PHE A 261 6.43 8.10 11.00
C PHE A 261 7.28 7.66 12.19
N ARG A 262 6.96 8.15 13.39
CA ARG A 262 7.66 7.81 14.64
C ARG A 262 7.52 6.34 15.01
N ASP A 263 6.32 5.75 14.88
CA ASP A 263 6.10 4.30 15.11
C ASP A 263 6.94 3.44 14.16
N ALA A 264 7.06 3.84 12.89
CA ALA A 264 7.85 3.10 11.91
C ALA A 264 9.36 3.29 12.11
N ALA A 265 9.82 4.54 12.22
CA ALA A 265 11.23 4.88 12.27
C ALA A 265 11.87 4.51 13.63
N GLY A 266 11.14 4.66 14.74
CA GLY A 266 11.62 4.35 16.09
C GLY A 266 11.94 2.86 16.32
N ARG A 267 11.53 1.98 15.40
CA ARG A 267 11.90 0.55 15.42
C ARG A 267 13.36 0.30 15.04
N VAL A 268 13.99 1.23 14.32
CA VAL A 268 15.34 1.06 13.75
C VAL A 268 16.26 2.25 13.98
N LEU A 269 15.72 3.40 14.42
CA LEU A 269 16.47 4.61 14.75
C LEU A 269 16.23 5.00 16.22
N SER A 270 17.22 5.66 16.83
CA SER A 270 17.04 6.30 18.14
C SER A 270 16.06 7.48 18.05
N ALA A 271 15.43 7.83 19.17
CA ALA A 271 14.49 8.97 19.24
C ALA A 271 15.07 10.25 18.64
N ASP A 272 16.28 10.66 19.05
CA ASP A 272 16.97 11.84 18.52
C ASP A 272 17.16 11.79 16.99
N ARG A 273 17.41 10.60 16.43
CA ARG A 273 17.56 10.43 14.97
C ARG A 273 16.21 10.46 14.26
N VAL A 274 15.16 9.94 14.87
CA VAL A 274 13.78 10.07 14.35
C VAL A 274 13.39 11.54 14.30
N ASP A 275 13.63 12.31 15.36
CA ASP A 275 13.37 13.75 15.41
C ASP A 275 14.16 14.51 14.34
N ALA A 276 15.46 14.28 14.26
CA ALA A 276 16.31 14.93 13.26
C ALA A 276 15.90 14.58 11.82
N LEU A 277 15.53 13.32 11.57
CA LEU A 277 15.07 12.88 10.24
C LEU A 277 13.72 13.50 9.88
N LEU A 278 12.78 13.57 10.82
CA LEU A 278 11.48 14.19 10.59
C LEU A 278 11.63 15.68 10.25
N ALA A 279 12.42 16.41 11.04
CA ALA A 279 12.70 17.82 10.78
C ALA A 279 13.36 18.04 9.41
N ALA A 280 14.34 17.20 9.04
CA ALA A 280 14.99 17.29 7.74
C ALA A 280 14.05 16.97 6.55
N LEU A 281 13.04 16.12 6.74
CA LEU A 281 12.05 15.81 5.72
C LEU A 281 11.01 16.93 5.57
N GLN A 282 10.66 17.61 6.66
CA GLN A 282 9.73 18.76 6.63
C GLN A 282 10.32 19.96 5.88
N GLU A 283 11.64 20.15 5.97
CA GLU A 283 12.37 21.24 5.29
C GLU A 283 13.00 20.80 3.95
N LEU A 284 12.55 19.68 3.36
CA LEU A 284 13.20 19.10 2.18
C LEU A 284 13.16 20.04 0.95
N GLU A 285 12.11 20.84 0.82
CA GLU A 285 11.94 21.75 -0.31
C GLU A 285 12.98 22.89 -0.36
N THR A 286 13.50 23.29 0.80
CA THR A 286 14.52 24.34 0.94
C THR A 286 15.92 23.78 1.21
N ALA A 287 16.06 22.45 1.25
CA ALA A 287 17.31 21.79 1.58
C ALA A 287 18.38 21.98 0.48
N ALA A 288 19.54 22.52 0.85
CA ALA A 288 20.67 22.68 -0.06
C ALA A 288 21.34 21.34 -0.45
N ASP A 289 21.17 20.28 0.35
CA ASP A 289 21.79 18.98 0.12
C ASP A 289 20.95 17.82 0.69
N VAL A 290 20.33 17.05 -0.20
CA VAL A 290 19.50 15.88 0.15
C VAL A 290 20.30 14.77 0.85
N ARG A 291 21.64 14.77 0.76
CA ARG A 291 22.49 13.78 1.46
C ARG A 291 22.40 13.90 2.98
N VAL A 292 21.91 15.02 3.52
CA VAL A 292 21.57 15.12 4.95
C VAL A 292 20.54 14.05 5.33
N VAL A 293 19.45 13.93 4.57
CA VAL A 293 18.43 12.90 4.78
C VAL A 293 19.04 11.50 4.64
N ALA A 294 19.87 11.28 3.61
CA ALA A 294 20.52 9.98 3.41
C ALA A 294 21.43 9.56 4.58
N ARG A 295 22.15 10.51 5.19
CA ARG A 295 22.97 10.27 6.40
C ARG A 295 22.11 9.98 7.64
N LEU A 296 20.98 10.66 7.77
CA LEU A 296 20.04 10.42 8.87
C LEU A 296 19.33 9.06 8.73
N LEU A 297 19.14 8.58 7.50
CA LEU A 297 18.66 7.22 7.21
C LEU A 297 19.74 6.14 7.41
N SER A 298 21.03 6.48 7.29
CA SER A 298 22.12 5.49 7.39
C SER A 298 22.43 5.13 8.84
N GLY A 299 21.86 4.01 9.30
CA GLY A 299 22.26 3.32 10.52
C GLY A 299 23.00 2.03 10.17
N LYS A 300 23.85 1.53 11.07
CA LYS A 300 24.23 0.11 11.02
C LYS A 300 22.92 -0.67 11.13
N LEU A 301 22.59 -1.49 10.12
CA LEU A 301 21.61 -2.55 10.30
C LEU A 301 22.07 -3.33 11.53
N GLN A 302 21.38 -3.15 12.66
CA GLN A 302 21.37 -4.19 13.67
C GLN A 302 20.59 -5.32 13.03
N VAL A 303 21.31 -6.17 12.28
CA VAL A 303 20.85 -7.53 12.07
C VAL A 303 20.77 -8.08 13.48
N THR A 304 19.57 -8.08 14.06
CA THR A 304 19.29 -8.87 15.26
C THR A 304 19.59 -10.29 14.86
N GLY A 305 20.80 -10.74 15.18
CA GLY A 305 21.20 -12.12 15.02
C GLY A 305 20.33 -12.94 15.94
N GLU A 306 19.36 -13.63 15.38
CA GLU A 306 18.87 -14.87 15.95
C GLU A 306 19.89 -15.96 15.53
N GLN A 307 20.65 -16.43 16.52
CA GLN A 307 21.03 -17.84 16.61
C GLN A 307 20.10 -18.48 17.64
#